data_AF-A0AAD3NKC6-F1
#
_entry.id   AF-A0AAD3NKC6-F1
#
_cell.length_a   1.000
_cell.length_b   1.000
_cell.length_c   1.000
_cell.angle_alpha   90.00
_cell.angle_beta   90.00
_cell.angle_gamma   90.00
#
_symmetry.space_group_name_H-M   'P 1'
#
loop_
_entity.id
_entity.type
_entity.pdbx_description
1 polymer ?
#
loop_
_entity_poly.entity_id
_entity_poly.type
_entity_poly.pdbx_seq_one_letter_code
_entity_poly.pdbx_strand_id
1 'polypeptide(L)'
;MTISVSVLLTSAALIIAKDVMHYEQLKAGVIQHDMLVDNLIYKDVKLTASNDDYYFVFEDFLYQVLRNDLGTPPCWALPLWCPPPDPRGKVGEEECAVVYPPDGVIPFHGFSMYVAPLCFLYNEPSKLYSVFREMYIRYFFRLHSISSSPSGIVSLCLQFERLLQTHLPQLFYHLRQIGAQPLRIAFKWMVRAFSGYLSTDQLLLLWDRILGYDSLEVVAVLAAAVFAFRAENLMEVTSLASAEAVLADLSTLKVMPLIQIFLFATAI
;
A
#
# COMPACT_ATOMS: atom_id res chain seq x y z
N MET A 1 -15.12 -9.61 16.98
CA MET A 1 -15.17 -8.13 17.02
C MET A 1 -14.95 -7.67 15.59
N THR A 2 -16.04 -7.67 14.81
CA THR A 2 -16.05 -7.88 13.36
C THR A 2 -16.70 -6.68 12.68
N ILE A 3 -16.24 -5.48 13.03
CA ILE A 3 -17.02 -4.25 12.81
C ILE A 3 -16.65 -3.50 11.51
N SER A 4 -15.46 -3.63 10.91
CA SER A 4 -15.05 -2.64 9.89
C SER A 4 -15.32 -2.97 8.42
N VAL A 5 -15.25 -4.23 7.96
CA VAL A 5 -15.54 -4.52 6.53
C VAL A 5 -17.02 -4.29 6.19
N SER A 6 -17.91 -4.48 7.18
CA SER A 6 -19.35 -4.28 7.08
C SER A 6 -19.78 -2.82 6.81
N VAL A 7 -18.97 -1.84 7.21
CA VAL A 7 -19.30 -0.40 7.05
C VAL A 7 -18.99 0.09 5.63
N LEU A 8 -17.99 -0.50 4.96
CA LEU A 8 -17.83 -0.34 3.51
C LEU A 8 -19.04 -0.94 2.77
N LEU A 9 -19.57 -2.09 3.24
CA LEU A 9 -20.72 -2.78 2.65
C LEU A 9 -22.04 -1.98 2.68
N THR A 10 -22.35 -1.21 3.73
CA THR A 10 -23.62 -0.49 3.83
C THR A 10 -23.70 0.78 2.98
N SER A 11 -22.58 1.48 2.77
CA SER A 11 -22.51 2.58 1.79
C SER A 11 -22.25 2.07 0.36
N ALA A 12 -21.72 0.86 0.19
CA ALA A 12 -21.45 0.25 -1.12
C ALA A 12 -22.68 -0.41 -1.76
N ALA A 13 -23.73 -0.78 -1.03
CA ALA A 13 -24.89 -1.49 -1.58
C ALA A 13 -25.59 -0.76 -2.76
N LEU A 14 -25.57 0.58 -2.78
CA LEU A 14 -26.10 1.37 -3.91
C LEU A 14 -25.06 1.67 -5.01
N ILE A 15 -23.77 1.51 -4.70
CA ILE A 15 -22.62 1.80 -5.57
C ILE A 15 -22.24 0.57 -6.41
N ILE A 16 -22.42 -0.64 -5.86
CA ILE A 16 -22.02 -1.92 -6.49
C ILE A 16 -22.63 -2.14 -7.88
N ALA A 17 -23.88 -1.76 -8.13
CA ALA A 17 -24.51 -2.00 -9.44
C ALA A 17 -23.91 -1.14 -10.58
N LYS A 18 -23.62 0.14 -10.30
CA LYS A 18 -22.95 1.03 -11.25
C LYS A 18 -21.49 0.61 -11.46
N ASP A 19 -20.82 0.22 -10.39
CA ASP A 19 -19.43 -0.23 -10.46
C ASP A 19 -19.27 -1.56 -11.21
N VAL A 20 -20.20 -2.50 -11.07
CA VAL A 20 -20.16 -3.76 -11.82
C VAL A 20 -20.33 -3.50 -13.32
N MET A 21 -21.27 -2.63 -13.73
CA MET A 21 -21.39 -2.23 -15.13
C MET A 21 -20.11 -1.55 -15.64
N HIS A 22 -19.51 -0.69 -14.80
CA HIS A 22 -18.29 0.00 -15.13
C HIS A 22 -17.09 -0.95 -15.30
N TYR A 23 -16.96 -1.93 -14.40
CA TYR A 23 -15.95 -2.99 -14.50
C TYR A 23 -16.10 -3.84 -15.75
N GLU A 24 -17.33 -4.22 -16.12
CA GLU A 24 -17.57 -4.98 -17.36
C GLU A 24 -17.25 -4.15 -18.62
N GLN A 25 -17.52 -2.84 -18.61
CA GLN A 25 -17.11 -1.92 -19.69
C GLN A 25 -15.58 -1.84 -19.82
N LEU A 26 -14.87 -1.70 -18.69
CA LEU A 26 -13.41 -1.69 -18.63
C LEU A 26 -12.82 -2.99 -19.18
N LYS A 27 -13.34 -4.12 -18.71
CA LYS A 27 -12.93 -5.46 -19.17
C LYS A 27 -13.10 -5.61 -20.68
N ALA A 28 -14.17 -5.09 -21.26
CA ALA A 28 -14.39 -5.12 -22.71
C ALA A 28 -13.38 -4.26 -23.48
N GLY A 29 -12.99 -3.09 -22.95
CA GLY A 29 -12.01 -2.18 -23.56
C GLY A 29 -10.56 -2.66 -23.47
N VAL A 30 -10.20 -3.30 -22.36
CA VAL A 30 -8.86 -3.86 -22.08
C VAL A 30 -8.52 -5.04 -23.01
N ILE A 31 -9.51 -5.80 -23.48
CA ILE A 31 -9.29 -6.89 -24.46
C ILE A 31 -8.82 -6.35 -25.82
N GLN A 32 -9.11 -5.08 -26.14
CA GLN A 32 -8.84 -4.50 -27.46
C GLN A 32 -7.46 -3.85 -27.58
N HIS A 33 -6.74 -3.60 -26.49
CA HIS A 33 -5.47 -2.87 -26.49
C HIS A 33 -4.40 -3.57 -25.65
N ASP A 34 -3.23 -3.79 -26.22
CA ASP A 34 -2.05 -4.28 -25.48
C ASP A 34 -1.26 -3.09 -24.92
N MET A 35 -1.28 -2.92 -23.60
CA MET A 35 -0.62 -1.78 -22.92
C MET A 35 0.70 -2.21 -22.29
N LEU A 36 1.74 -1.35 -22.33
CA LEU A 36 3.01 -1.61 -21.63
C LEU A 36 2.82 -1.88 -20.12
N VAL A 37 1.75 -1.35 -19.56
CA VAL A 37 1.40 -1.52 -18.15
C VAL A 37 1.03 -2.96 -17.81
N ASP A 38 0.46 -3.70 -18.75
CA ASP A 38 0.11 -5.11 -18.59
C ASP A 38 1.38 -5.94 -18.33
N ASN A 39 2.49 -5.61 -19.00
CA ASN A 39 3.79 -6.23 -18.77
C ASN A 39 4.38 -5.87 -17.40
N LEU A 40 4.15 -4.66 -16.90
CA LEU A 40 4.61 -4.24 -15.57
C LEU A 40 3.81 -4.96 -14.47
N ILE A 41 2.50 -5.05 -14.60
CA ILE A 41 1.64 -5.82 -13.69
C ILE A 41 2.02 -7.29 -13.74
N TYR A 42 2.20 -7.85 -14.94
CA TYR A 42 2.60 -9.24 -15.12
C TYR A 42 3.87 -9.57 -14.32
N LYS A 43 4.90 -8.75 -14.50
CA LYS A 43 6.16 -8.87 -13.76
C LYS A 43 5.98 -8.65 -12.27
N ASP A 44 5.20 -7.66 -11.85
CA ASP A 44 5.00 -7.36 -10.44
C ASP A 44 4.34 -8.53 -9.69
N VAL A 45 3.23 -9.04 -10.22
CA VAL A 45 2.51 -10.18 -9.65
C VAL A 45 3.43 -11.40 -9.57
N LYS A 46 4.20 -11.69 -10.64
CA LYS A 46 5.15 -12.81 -10.66
C LYS A 46 6.28 -12.69 -9.64
N LEU A 47 6.78 -11.47 -9.42
CA LEU A 47 7.88 -11.25 -8.48
C LEU A 47 7.41 -11.18 -7.02
N THR A 48 6.14 -10.91 -6.78
CA THR A 48 5.57 -10.69 -5.45
C THR A 48 4.57 -11.80 -5.09
N ALA A 49 3.30 -11.63 -5.42
CA ALA A 49 2.22 -12.53 -5.00
C ALA A 49 2.42 -13.99 -5.44
N SER A 50 2.94 -14.25 -6.64
CA SER A 50 3.21 -15.63 -7.09
C SER A 50 4.35 -16.32 -6.33
N ASN A 51 5.26 -15.54 -5.75
CA ASN A 51 6.37 -16.05 -4.93
C ASN A 51 6.06 -16.04 -3.43
N ASP A 52 4.85 -15.62 -3.04
CA ASP A 52 4.41 -15.55 -1.65
C ASP A 52 3.64 -16.83 -1.29
N ASP A 53 3.97 -17.41 -0.14
CA ASP A 53 3.40 -18.67 0.34
C ASP A 53 1.87 -18.62 0.53
N TYR A 54 1.30 -17.42 0.72
CA TYR A 54 -0.14 -17.24 0.95
C TYR A 54 -0.86 -16.73 -0.29
N TYR A 55 -0.24 -15.86 -1.09
CA TYR A 55 -0.93 -15.17 -2.18
C TYR A 55 -0.84 -15.85 -3.54
N PHE A 56 -0.02 -16.89 -3.71
CA PHE A 56 0.18 -17.55 -5.01
C PHE A 56 -1.12 -18.05 -5.66
N VAL A 57 -2.11 -18.43 -4.85
CA VAL A 57 -3.42 -18.91 -5.32
C VAL A 57 -4.28 -17.83 -6.00
N PHE A 58 -3.96 -16.55 -5.79
CA PHE A 58 -4.75 -15.43 -6.30
C PHE A 58 -4.16 -14.79 -7.56
N GLU A 59 -3.15 -15.39 -8.17
CA GLU A 59 -2.47 -14.84 -9.35
C GLU A 59 -3.45 -14.37 -10.44
N ASP A 60 -4.36 -15.26 -10.87
CA ASP A 60 -5.37 -14.94 -11.89
C ASP A 60 -6.33 -13.83 -11.45
N PHE A 61 -6.59 -13.75 -10.15
CA PHE A 61 -7.48 -12.76 -9.56
C PHE A 61 -6.83 -11.37 -9.57
N LEU A 62 -5.54 -11.30 -9.23
CA LEU A 62 -4.74 -10.09 -9.28
C LEU A 62 -4.66 -9.55 -10.70
N TYR A 63 -4.45 -10.40 -11.70
CA TYR A 63 -4.45 -9.97 -13.09
C TYR A 63 -5.79 -9.39 -13.53
N GLN A 64 -6.90 -10.02 -13.16
CA GLN A 64 -8.24 -9.54 -13.53
C GLN A 64 -8.59 -8.19 -12.87
N VAL A 65 -8.07 -7.90 -11.68
CA VAL A 65 -8.36 -6.65 -10.98
C VAL A 65 -7.43 -5.53 -11.43
N LEU A 66 -6.13 -5.79 -11.44
CA LEU A 66 -5.11 -4.77 -11.69
C LEU A 66 -5.09 -4.31 -13.15
N ARG A 67 -5.38 -5.21 -14.10
CA ARG A 67 -5.44 -4.85 -15.52
C ARG A 67 -6.60 -3.90 -15.83
N ASN A 68 -7.69 -4.02 -15.08
CA ASN A 68 -8.89 -3.21 -15.24
C ASN A 68 -8.84 -1.90 -14.43
N ASP A 69 -7.90 -1.76 -13.49
CA ASP A 69 -7.73 -0.55 -12.67
C ASP A 69 -7.09 0.63 -13.40
N LEU A 70 -6.61 0.40 -14.62
CA LEU A 70 -5.81 1.36 -15.38
C LEU A 70 -6.54 1.94 -16.59
N GLY A 71 -7.81 1.60 -16.79
CA GLY A 71 -8.64 2.09 -17.90
C GLY A 71 -9.60 3.23 -17.52
N THR A 72 -9.51 3.75 -16.30
CA THR A 72 -10.46 4.70 -15.68
C THR A 72 -9.82 6.04 -15.34
N PRO A 73 -9.85 7.05 -16.24
CA PRO A 73 -9.18 8.30 -15.96
C PRO A 73 -9.67 8.83 -14.61
N PRO A 74 -8.81 9.06 -13.60
CA PRO A 74 -9.25 9.62 -12.35
C PRO A 74 -9.86 10.97 -12.73
N CYS A 75 -11.13 11.19 -12.37
CA CYS A 75 -11.83 12.46 -12.58
C CYS A 75 -11.12 13.68 -11.93
N TRP A 76 -9.94 13.50 -11.36
CA TRP A 76 -9.03 14.54 -10.91
C TRP A 76 -7.59 14.08 -11.23
N ALA A 77 -7.08 14.46 -12.40
CA ALA A 77 -5.67 14.32 -12.70
C ALA A 77 -4.84 15.03 -11.60
N LEU A 78 -4.01 14.27 -10.88
CA LEU A 78 -2.81 14.84 -10.30
C LEU A 78 -1.93 15.25 -11.48
N PRO A 79 -1.61 16.54 -11.66
CA PRO A 79 -0.92 17.04 -12.87
C PRO A 79 0.58 16.68 -12.92
N LEU A 80 1.04 15.69 -12.15
CA LEU A 80 2.46 15.42 -11.93
C LEU A 80 3.05 14.25 -12.73
N TRP A 81 2.24 13.39 -13.35
CA TRP A 81 2.75 12.21 -14.06
C TRP A 81 2.10 11.85 -15.39
N CYS A 82 1.38 12.79 -16.03
CA CYS A 82 1.13 12.64 -17.46
C CYS A 82 2.40 13.05 -18.21
N PRO A 83 3.13 12.14 -18.90
CA PRO A 83 4.07 12.61 -19.90
C PRO A 83 3.26 13.44 -20.92
N PRO A 84 3.75 14.63 -21.33
CA PRO A 84 3.06 15.40 -22.35
C PRO A 84 2.94 14.52 -23.61
N PRO A 85 1.81 14.59 -24.34
CA PRO A 85 1.73 13.94 -25.64
C PRO A 85 2.88 14.45 -26.50
N ASP A 86 3.65 13.55 -27.11
CA ASP A 86 4.81 13.91 -27.93
C ASP A 86 4.37 14.91 -29.01
N PRO A 87 4.91 16.15 -29.04
CA PRO A 87 4.54 17.13 -30.05
C PRO A 87 5.08 16.78 -31.45
N ARG A 88 5.72 15.61 -31.64
CA ARG A 88 6.26 15.15 -32.93
C ARG A 88 5.37 14.15 -33.67
N GLY A 89 4.08 14.10 -33.37
CA GLY A 89 3.09 13.47 -34.24
C GLY A 89 2.92 14.30 -35.51
N LYS A 90 3.62 13.94 -36.59
CA LYS A 90 3.31 14.46 -37.93
C LYS A 90 1.86 14.13 -38.26
N VAL A 91 1.14 15.12 -38.76
CA VAL A 91 -0.21 14.99 -39.31
C VAL A 91 -0.21 13.90 -40.39
N GLY A 92 -0.84 12.76 -40.13
CA GLY A 92 -1.17 11.78 -41.18
C GLY A 92 -0.91 10.29 -40.94
N GLU A 93 -0.66 9.80 -39.73
CA GLU A 93 -0.63 8.34 -39.46
C GLU A 93 -1.55 7.98 -38.28
N GLU A 94 -2.41 6.99 -38.53
CA GLU A 94 -3.34 6.39 -37.58
C GLU A 94 -2.60 5.71 -36.41
N GLU A 95 -3.27 5.72 -35.25
CA GLU A 95 -2.94 4.99 -34.02
C GLU A 95 -1.68 5.46 -33.26
N CYS A 96 -1.82 6.60 -32.58
CA CYS A 96 -1.08 6.82 -31.35
C CYS A 96 -1.58 5.81 -30.31
N ALA A 97 -1.05 4.58 -30.36
CA ALA A 97 -1.28 3.56 -29.36
C ALA A 97 -1.03 4.18 -27.99
N VAL A 98 -2.05 4.18 -27.13
CA VAL A 98 -1.99 4.77 -25.80
C VAL A 98 -1.02 3.94 -24.96
N VAL A 99 0.27 4.31 -25.01
CA VAL A 99 1.39 3.60 -24.37
C VAL A 99 1.30 3.64 -22.84
N TYR A 100 0.55 4.61 -22.31
CA TYR A 100 0.38 4.88 -20.89
C TYR A 100 -1.09 4.81 -20.50
N PRO A 101 -1.41 4.30 -19.32
CA PRO A 101 -2.80 4.15 -18.92
C PRO A 101 -3.43 5.54 -18.81
N PRO A 102 -4.71 5.71 -19.22
CA PRO A 102 -5.44 6.99 -19.07
C PRO A 102 -5.42 7.54 -17.64
N ASP A 103 -5.07 6.70 -16.67
CA ASP A 103 -5.17 6.98 -15.24
C ASP A 103 -3.90 7.63 -14.68
N GLY A 104 -2.81 7.59 -15.46
CA GLY A 104 -1.50 8.13 -15.07
C GLY A 104 -0.80 7.37 -13.94
N VAL A 105 -1.42 6.34 -13.37
CA VAL A 105 -0.80 5.47 -12.36
C VAL A 105 0.10 4.46 -13.06
N ILE A 106 1.41 4.57 -12.83
CA ILE A 106 2.39 3.59 -13.29
C ILE A 106 2.62 2.59 -12.15
N PRO A 107 2.28 1.30 -12.32
CA PRO A 107 2.54 0.28 -11.32
C PRO A 107 4.02 0.22 -10.97
N PHE A 108 4.30 0.20 -9.68
CA PHE A 108 5.64 0.00 -9.13
C PHE A 108 5.74 -1.38 -8.48
N HIS A 109 6.96 -1.78 -8.11
CA HIS A 109 7.18 -3.05 -7.46
C HIS A 109 6.49 -3.15 -6.09
N GLY A 110 5.62 -4.14 -5.93
CA GLY A 110 4.76 -4.35 -4.77
C GLY A 110 3.38 -3.70 -4.89
N PHE A 111 2.97 -3.22 -6.06
CA PHE A 111 1.64 -2.65 -6.27
C PHE A 111 0.53 -3.71 -6.10
N SER A 112 0.74 -4.91 -6.65
CA SER A 112 -0.18 -6.04 -6.51
C SER A 112 -0.40 -6.46 -5.04
N MET A 113 0.56 -6.16 -4.16
CA MET A 113 0.44 -6.45 -2.73
C MET A 113 -0.62 -5.61 -2.03
N TYR A 114 -1.13 -4.51 -2.61
CA TYR A 114 -2.30 -3.83 -2.04
C TYR A 114 -3.61 -4.58 -2.31
N VAL A 115 -3.66 -5.40 -3.35
CA VAL A 115 -4.85 -6.16 -3.73
C VAL A 115 -4.84 -7.55 -3.10
N ALA A 116 -3.69 -8.21 -3.04
CA ALA A 116 -3.56 -9.60 -2.61
C ALA A 116 -4.24 -9.93 -1.24
N PRO A 117 -4.11 -9.10 -0.20
CA PRO A 117 -4.80 -9.35 1.08
C PRO A 117 -6.34 -9.31 0.95
N LEU A 118 -6.86 -8.48 0.05
CA LEU A 118 -8.30 -8.32 -0.16
C LEU A 118 -8.91 -9.51 -0.92
N CYS A 119 -8.09 -10.31 -1.62
CA CYS A 119 -8.55 -11.54 -2.28
C CYS A 119 -9.12 -12.56 -1.29
N PHE A 120 -8.68 -12.52 -0.02
CA PHE A 120 -9.28 -13.35 1.04
C PHE A 120 -10.68 -12.87 1.50
N LEU A 121 -11.04 -11.62 1.19
CA LEU A 121 -12.32 -11.01 1.60
C LEU A 121 -13.38 -11.05 0.49
N TYR A 122 -12.95 -11.01 -0.77
CA TYR A 122 -13.84 -10.90 -1.93
C TYR A 122 -13.58 -11.98 -2.96
N ASN A 123 -14.62 -12.76 -3.26
CA ASN A 123 -14.59 -13.85 -4.25
C ASN A 123 -14.99 -13.39 -5.66
N GLU A 124 -15.40 -12.13 -5.84
CA GLU A 124 -15.80 -11.58 -7.13
C GLU A 124 -14.84 -10.46 -7.56
N PRO A 125 -14.18 -10.55 -8.74
CA PRO A 125 -13.19 -9.57 -9.19
C PRO A 125 -13.75 -8.15 -9.28
N SER A 126 -15.02 -8.00 -9.68
CA SER A 126 -15.69 -6.70 -9.81
C SER A 126 -15.81 -5.99 -8.46
N LYS A 127 -16.26 -6.69 -7.41
CA LYS A 127 -16.35 -6.14 -6.05
C LYS A 127 -14.97 -5.86 -5.47
N LEU A 128 -14.03 -6.77 -5.69
CA LEU A 128 -12.65 -6.60 -5.26
C LEU A 128 -12.04 -5.33 -5.88
N TYR A 129 -12.25 -5.13 -7.19
CA TYR A 129 -11.84 -3.93 -7.90
C TYR A 129 -12.43 -2.66 -7.31
N SER A 130 -13.75 -2.59 -7.10
CA SER A 130 -14.41 -1.43 -6.49
C SER A 130 -13.81 -1.06 -5.14
N VAL A 131 -13.62 -2.06 -4.28
CA VAL A 131 -13.11 -1.85 -2.92
C VAL A 131 -11.64 -1.41 -2.96
N PHE A 132 -10.82 -2.09 -3.77
CA PHE A 132 -9.42 -1.73 -3.95
C PHE A 132 -9.28 -0.29 -4.45
N ARG A 133 -10.01 0.07 -5.52
CA ARG A 133 -10.00 1.41 -6.10
C ARG A 133 -10.32 2.48 -5.05
N GLU A 134 -11.38 2.28 -4.25
CA GLU A 134 -11.74 3.23 -3.19
C GLU A 134 -10.68 3.31 -2.08
N MET A 135 -10.10 2.18 -1.68
CA MET A 135 -8.99 2.18 -0.71
C MET A 135 -7.76 2.91 -1.25
N TYR A 136 -7.41 2.67 -2.52
CA TYR A 136 -6.23 3.26 -3.14
C TYR A 136 -6.38 4.77 -3.30
N ILE A 137 -7.51 5.24 -3.86
CA ILE A 137 -7.79 6.66 -4.13
C ILE A 137 -7.98 7.47 -2.84
N ARG A 138 -8.44 6.85 -1.74
CA ARG A 138 -8.60 7.56 -0.46
C ARG A 138 -7.31 7.59 0.35
N TYR A 139 -6.60 6.46 0.39
CA TYR A 139 -5.49 6.25 1.31
C TYR A 139 -4.17 5.98 0.58
N PHE A 140 -4.04 4.85 -0.12
CA PHE A 140 -2.70 4.35 -0.52
C PHE A 140 -1.96 5.25 -1.51
N PHE A 141 -2.65 5.98 -2.39
CA PHE A 141 -1.99 6.94 -3.29
C PHE A 141 -1.16 8.00 -2.54
N ARG A 142 -1.58 8.36 -1.31
CA ARG A 142 -0.89 9.34 -0.45
C ARG A 142 0.46 8.85 0.04
N LEU A 143 0.69 7.54 0.04
CA LEU A 143 1.95 6.92 0.40
C LEU A 143 3.00 7.08 -0.70
N HIS A 144 2.56 7.33 -1.94
CA HIS A 144 3.43 7.45 -3.13
C HIS A 144 3.50 8.87 -3.69
N SER A 145 2.75 9.80 -3.09
CA SER A 145 2.65 11.19 -3.53
C SER A 145 3.19 12.14 -2.48
N ILE A 146 4.08 13.06 -2.88
CA ILE A 146 4.54 14.13 -2.00
C ILE A 146 3.40 15.14 -1.88
N SER A 147 2.88 15.31 -0.66
CA SER A 147 1.82 16.27 -0.36
C SER A 147 1.96 16.82 1.05
N SER A 148 1.32 17.95 1.32
CA SER A 148 1.23 18.55 2.66
C SER A 148 0.14 17.93 3.53
N SER A 149 -0.46 16.81 3.10
CA SER A 149 -1.50 16.11 3.86
C SER A 149 -0.91 15.50 5.14
N PRO A 150 -1.62 15.54 6.29
CA PRO A 150 -1.17 14.87 7.51
C PRO A 150 -1.07 13.35 7.35
N SER A 151 -1.87 12.75 6.45
CA SER A 151 -1.81 11.34 6.07
C SER A 151 -0.89 11.07 4.86
N GLY A 152 -0.13 12.06 4.38
CA GLY A 152 0.85 11.88 3.32
C GLY A 152 2.15 11.26 3.82
N ILE A 153 2.89 10.57 2.95
CA ILE A 153 4.11 9.85 3.34
C ILE A 153 5.14 10.71 4.09
N VAL A 154 5.34 11.97 3.71
CA VAL A 154 6.28 12.88 4.37
C VAL A 154 5.86 13.16 5.83
N SER A 155 4.58 13.42 6.05
CA SER A 155 4.01 13.65 7.38
C SER A 155 4.10 12.40 8.25
N LEU A 156 3.85 11.22 7.68
CA LEU A 156 4.00 9.93 8.37
C LEU A 156 5.45 9.64 8.76
N CYS A 157 6.42 9.92 7.87
CA CYS A 157 7.84 9.81 8.18
C CYS A 157 8.23 10.71 9.37
N LEU A 158 7.76 11.95 9.37
CA LEU A 158 8.01 12.90 10.46
C LEU A 158 7.34 12.43 11.76
N GLN A 159 6.11 11.92 11.70
CA GLN A 159 5.40 11.38 12.85
C GLN A 159 6.14 10.17 13.44
N PHE A 160 6.59 9.24 12.60
CA PHE A 160 7.41 8.10 13.03
C PHE A 160 8.69 8.55 13.75
N GLU A 161 9.46 9.48 13.17
CA GLU A 161 10.69 9.96 13.80
C GLU A 161 10.42 10.67 15.13
N ARG A 162 9.36 11.49 15.20
CA ARG A 162 8.95 12.15 16.45
C ARG A 162 8.58 11.13 17.52
N LEU A 163 7.75 10.15 17.19
CA LEU A 163 7.36 9.09 18.13
C LEU A 163 8.60 8.34 18.66
N LEU A 164 9.52 7.98 17.77
CA LEU A 164 10.72 7.25 18.17
C LEU A 164 11.67 8.10 19.04
N GLN A 165 11.84 9.38 18.72
CA GLN A 165 12.66 10.31 19.53
C GLN A 165 12.03 10.61 20.89
N THR A 166 10.71 10.72 20.97
CA THR A 166 9.99 11.00 22.22
C THR A 166 9.99 9.79 23.15
N HIS A 167 9.68 8.60 22.64
CA HIS A 167 9.52 7.41 23.48
C HIS A 167 10.80 6.59 23.66
N LEU A 168 11.72 6.62 22.68
CA LEU A 168 12.93 5.79 22.65
C LEU A 168 14.18 6.59 22.22
N PRO A 169 14.49 7.72 22.88
CA PRO A 169 15.59 8.60 22.47
C PRO A 169 16.95 7.88 22.45
N GLN A 170 17.23 7.06 23.46
CA GLN A 170 18.51 6.32 23.55
C GLN A 170 18.70 5.37 22.37
N LEU A 171 17.67 4.61 22.03
CA LEU A 171 17.67 3.73 20.86
C LEU A 171 17.85 4.52 19.56
N PHE A 172 17.14 5.64 19.42
CA PHE A 172 17.27 6.51 18.25
C PHE A 172 18.71 7.00 18.06
N TYR A 173 19.37 7.46 19.13
CA TYR A 173 20.76 7.91 19.05
C TYR A 173 21.73 6.76 18.77
N HIS A 174 21.57 5.62 19.44
CA HIS A 174 22.38 4.41 19.22
C HIS A 174 22.35 3.98 17.76
N LEU A 175 21.15 3.79 17.20
CA LEU A 175 20.97 3.38 15.81
C LEU A 175 21.59 4.40 14.83
N ARG A 176 21.49 5.70 15.11
CA ARG A 176 22.16 6.72 14.29
C ARG A 176 23.68 6.66 14.37
N GLN A 177 24.26 6.38 15.54
CA GLN A 177 25.71 6.27 15.72
C GLN A 177 26.30 5.11 14.91
N ILE A 178 25.59 3.99 14.83
CA ILE A 178 26.01 2.82 14.03
C ILE A 178 25.62 2.92 12.54
N GLY A 179 25.12 4.07 12.09
CA GLY A 179 24.70 4.31 10.70
C GLY A 179 23.37 3.67 10.30
N ALA A 180 22.62 3.12 11.24
CA ALA A 180 21.31 2.49 11.06
C ALA A 180 20.18 3.51 11.21
N GLN A 181 20.01 4.44 10.27
CA GLN A 181 18.96 5.45 10.39
C GLN A 181 17.55 4.80 10.45
N PRO A 182 16.77 4.95 11.55
CA PRO A 182 15.54 4.20 11.74
C PRO A 182 14.51 4.41 10.63
N LEU A 183 14.38 5.64 10.14
CA LEU A 183 13.46 5.98 9.06
C LEU A 183 13.79 5.22 7.77
N ARG A 184 15.06 5.01 7.45
CA ARG A 184 15.49 4.26 6.25
C ARG A 184 14.97 2.81 6.28
N ILE A 185 14.95 2.21 7.46
CA ILE A 185 14.44 0.84 7.66
C ILE A 185 12.91 0.85 7.63
N ALA A 186 12.25 1.77 8.34
CA ALA A 186 10.80 1.83 8.46
C ALA A 186 10.09 2.25 7.17
N PHE A 187 10.75 3.05 6.31
CA PHE A 187 10.15 3.63 5.11
C PHE A 187 9.55 2.58 4.18
N LYS A 188 10.25 1.45 3.97
CA LYS A 188 9.78 0.34 3.12
C LYS A 188 8.49 -0.30 3.63
N TRP A 189 8.24 -0.27 4.93
CA TRP A 189 7.00 -0.75 5.54
C TRP A 189 5.88 0.27 5.37
N MET A 190 6.17 1.54 5.70
CA MET A 190 5.17 2.61 5.67
C MET A 190 4.66 2.88 4.25
N VAL A 191 5.57 2.95 3.27
CA VAL A 191 5.21 3.19 1.87
C VAL A 191 4.28 2.10 1.33
N ARG A 192 4.39 0.86 1.83
CA ARG A 192 3.53 -0.29 1.49
C ARG A 192 2.37 -0.54 2.45
N ALA A 193 2.11 0.37 3.40
CA ALA A 193 1.13 0.16 4.47
C ALA A 193 1.25 -1.23 5.14
N PHE A 194 2.48 -1.70 5.32
CA PHE A 194 2.85 -3.03 5.83
C PHE A 194 2.45 -4.25 4.98
N SER A 195 1.93 -4.05 3.77
CA SER A 195 1.67 -5.17 2.87
C SER A 195 2.96 -5.86 2.44
N GLY A 196 2.94 -7.19 2.42
CA GLY A 196 4.10 -8.05 2.19
C GLY A 196 5.07 -8.15 3.38
N TYR A 197 4.70 -7.62 4.55
CA TYR A 197 5.50 -7.71 5.77
C TYR A 197 4.79 -8.40 6.92
N LEU A 198 3.52 -8.08 7.12
CA LEU A 198 2.68 -8.70 8.14
C LEU A 198 1.95 -9.91 7.57
N SER A 199 1.61 -10.86 8.46
CA SER A 199 0.61 -11.89 8.12
C SER A 199 -0.73 -11.24 7.75
N THR A 200 -1.45 -11.84 6.81
CA THR A 200 -2.66 -11.25 6.20
C THR A 200 -3.71 -10.86 7.25
N ASP A 201 -3.97 -11.73 8.23
CA ASP A 201 -4.93 -11.42 9.30
C ASP A 201 -4.55 -10.16 10.08
N GLN A 202 -3.25 -9.98 10.36
CA GLN A 202 -2.75 -8.84 11.12
C GLN A 202 -2.72 -7.57 10.27
N LEU A 203 -2.41 -7.70 8.98
CA LEU A 203 -2.49 -6.62 8.01
C LEU A 203 -3.92 -6.08 7.87
N LEU A 204 -4.90 -6.98 7.75
CA LEU A 204 -6.31 -6.59 7.64
C LEU A 204 -6.80 -5.89 8.91
N LEU A 205 -6.32 -6.27 10.10
CA LEU A 205 -6.61 -5.53 11.34
C LEU A 205 -6.03 -4.11 11.34
N LEU A 206 -4.83 -3.91 10.76
CA LEU A 206 -4.26 -2.58 10.57
C LEU A 206 -5.12 -1.75 9.63
N TRP A 207 -5.53 -2.32 8.50
CA TRP A 207 -6.34 -1.63 7.50
C TRP A 207 -7.74 -1.30 8.02
N ASP A 208 -8.32 -2.16 8.85
CA ASP A 208 -9.54 -1.86 9.61
C ASP A 208 -9.42 -0.60 10.46
N ARG A 209 -8.23 -0.30 11.02
CA ARG A 209 -7.98 0.94 11.76
C ARG A 209 -7.83 2.14 10.84
N ILE A 210 -7.16 1.98 9.69
CA ILE A 210 -7.08 3.05 8.68
C ILE A 210 -8.48 3.48 8.27
N LEU A 211 -9.35 2.51 7.97
CA LEU A 211 -10.75 2.75 7.61
C LEU A 211 -11.56 3.32 8.78
N GLY A 212 -11.39 2.77 9.99
CA GLY A 212 -12.16 3.19 11.16
C GLY A 212 -11.84 4.61 11.64
N TYR A 213 -10.60 5.07 11.46
CA TYR A 213 -10.17 6.43 11.83
C TYR A 213 -10.09 7.39 10.64
N ASP A 214 -10.33 6.90 9.42
CA ASP A 214 -10.15 7.66 8.18
C ASP A 214 -8.77 8.34 8.07
N SER A 215 -7.71 7.64 8.50
CA SER A 215 -6.37 8.20 8.63
C SER A 215 -5.26 7.15 8.48
N LEU A 216 -4.15 7.56 7.86
CA LEU A 216 -2.95 6.73 7.70
C LEU A 216 -1.96 6.84 8.87
N GLU A 217 -2.21 7.69 9.86
CA GLU A 217 -1.28 7.92 10.98
C GLU A 217 -0.95 6.64 11.77
N VAL A 218 -1.89 5.70 11.83
CA VAL A 218 -1.68 4.40 12.48
C VAL A 218 -0.53 3.60 11.87
N VAL A 219 -0.19 3.84 10.60
CA VAL A 219 0.95 3.22 9.91
C VAL A 219 2.28 3.67 10.55
N ALA A 220 2.42 4.97 10.85
CA ALA A 220 3.61 5.50 11.52
C ALA A 220 3.69 5.03 12.98
N VAL A 221 2.54 4.96 13.66
CA VAL A 221 2.44 4.44 15.03
C VAL A 221 2.89 2.97 15.09
N LEU A 222 2.40 2.12 14.19
CA LEU A 222 2.81 0.72 14.14
C LEU A 222 4.31 0.60 13.87
N ALA A 223 4.86 1.39 12.95
CA ALA A 223 6.30 1.39 12.70
C ALA A 223 7.10 1.71 13.96
N ALA A 224 6.72 2.74 14.72
CA ALA A 224 7.38 3.06 15.99
C ALA A 224 7.21 1.94 17.03
N ALA A 225 6.03 1.33 17.10
CA ALA A 225 5.73 0.23 18.01
C ALA A 225 6.59 -1.03 17.71
N VAL A 226 6.90 -1.31 16.43
CA VAL A 226 7.83 -2.39 16.05
C VAL A 226 9.24 -2.15 16.62
N PHE A 227 9.74 -0.92 16.53
CA PHE A 227 11.04 -0.56 17.12
C PHE A 227 11.01 -0.68 18.65
N ALA A 228 9.93 -0.24 19.28
CA ALA A 228 9.74 -0.37 20.72
C ALA A 228 9.76 -1.83 21.18
N PHE A 229 9.07 -2.70 20.45
CA PHE A 229 8.99 -4.12 20.76
C PHE A 229 10.33 -4.85 20.66
N ARG A 230 11.21 -4.41 19.76
CA ARG A 230 12.53 -4.98 19.54
C ARG A 230 13.64 -4.16 20.19
N ALA A 231 13.31 -3.20 21.07
CA ALA A 231 14.25 -2.20 21.56
C ALA A 231 15.46 -2.81 22.27
N GLU A 232 15.25 -3.81 23.14
CA GLU A 232 16.35 -4.48 23.87
C GLU A 232 17.36 -5.09 22.90
N ASN A 233 16.89 -5.92 21.95
CA ASN A 233 17.74 -6.52 20.92
C ASN A 233 18.43 -5.44 20.05
N LEU A 234 17.73 -4.36 19.73
CA LEU A 234 18.28 -3.27 18.91
C LEU A 234 19.33 -2.42 19.64
N MET A 235 19.33 -2.39 20.98
CA MET A 235 20.40 -1.73 21.75
C MET A 235 21.71 -2.52 21.71
N GLU A 236 21.65 -3.82 21.42
CA GLU A 236 22.84 -4.69 21.34
C GLU A 236 23.49 -4.72 19.95
N VAL A 237 22.78 -4.24 18.92
CA VAL A 237 23.29 -4.25 17.54
C VAL A 237 24.42 -3.23 17.35
N THR A 238 25.39 -3.57 16.52
CA THR A 238 26.57 -2.72 16.25
C THR A 238 26.70 -2.31 14.78
N SER A 239 25.76 -2.73 13.92
CA SER A 239 25.78 -2.44 12.49
C SER A 239 24.38 -2.32 11.90
N LEU A 240 24.25 -1.63 10.76
CA LEU A 240 22.98 -1.56 10.00
C LEU A 240 22.44 -2.95 9.65
N ALA A 241 23.30 -3.87 9.20
CA ALA A 241 22.87 -5.21 8.81
C ALA A 241 22.28 -6.01 9.98
N SER A 242 22.86 -5.89 11.18
CA SER A 242 22.32 -6.54 12.38
C SER A 242 21.00 -5.91 12.84
N ALA A 243 20.86 -4.58 12.75
CA ALA A 243 19.57 -3.91 12.99
C ALA A 243 18.48 -4.37 12.00
N GLU A 244 18.81 -4.46 10.71
CA GLU A 244 17.90 -4.96 9.68
C GLU A 244 17.52 -6.42 9.90
N ALA A 245 18.45 -7.27 10.36
CA ALA A 245 18.18 -8.66 10.69
C ALA A 245 17.20 -8.81 11.87
N VAL A 246 17.37 -8.02 12.94
CA VAL A 246 16.45 -7.99 14.10
C VAL A 246 15.03 -7.58 13.67
N LEU A 247 14.93 -6.73 12.65
CA LEU A 247 13.68 -6.17 12.13
C LEU A 247 13.18 -6.85 10.85
N ALA A 248 13.80 -7.96 10.42
CA ALA A 248 13.51 -8.57 9.12
C ALA A 248 12.14 -9.25 9.09
N ASP A 249 11.81 -10.01 10.14
CA ASP A 249 10.56 -10.75 10.23
C ASP A 249 9.51 -10.02 11.08
N LEU A 250 8.46 -9.56 10.40
CA LEU A 250 7.29 -8.92 11.00
C LEU A 250 6.05 -9.83 10.96
N SER A 251 6.12 -11.02 10.34
CA SER A 251 4.97 -11.89 10.07
C SER A 251 4.31 -12.41 11.35
N THR A 252 5.10 -12.57 12.41
CA THR A 252 4.69 -13.09 13.72
C THR A 252 4.09 -12.03 14.65
N LEU A 253 4.18 -10.74 14.29
CA LEU A 253 3.72 -9.65 15.14
C LEU A 253 2.20 -9.61 15.26
N LYS A 254 1.71 -9.34 16.47
CA LYS A 254 0.28 -9.08 16.72
C LYS A 254 0.04 -7.58 16.74
N VAL A 255 -0.53 -7.05 15.65
CA VAL A 255 -0.65 -5.60 15.40
C VAL A 255 -1.42 -4.89 16.52
N MET A 256 -2.59 -5.41 16.90
CA MET A 256 -3.46 -4.74 17.86
C MET A 256 -2.85 -4.64 19.26
N PRO A 257 -2.36 -5.75 19.87
CA PRO A 257 -1.64 -5.66 21.14
C PRO A 257 -0.41 -4.74 21.06
N LEU A 258 0.32 -4.77 19.95
CA LEU A 258 1.55 -4.00 19.80
C LEU A 258 1.29 -2.49 19.80
N ILE A 259 0.31 -2.04 19.03
CA ILE A 259 -0.11 -0.63 19.01
C ILE A 259 -0.62 -0.21 20.39
N GLN A 260 -1.42 -1.04 21.06
CA GLN A 260 -1.96 -0.74 22.38
C GLN A 260 -0.87 -0.58 23.44
N ILE A 261 0.11 -1.49 23.48
CA ILE A 261 1.25 -1.40 24.40
C ILE A 261 2.02 -0.11 24.12
N PHE A 262 2.32 0.18 22.85
CA PHE A 262 3.09 1.37 22.51
C PHE A 262 2.37 2.68 22.91
N LEU A 263 1.06 2.79 22.65
CA LEU A 263 0.31 4.01 22.93
C LEU A 263 -0.04 4.20 24.41
N PHE A 264 -0.31 3.12 25.14
CA PHE A 264 -0.88 3.21 26.49
C PHE A 264 0.07 2.77 27.60
N ALA A 265 1.00 1.85 27.34
CA ALA A 265 1.94 1.37 28.36
C ALA A 265 3.18 2.26 28.50
N THR A 266 3.53 3.05 27.48
CA THR A 266 4.65 4.02 27.54
C THR A 266 4.26 5.37 28.16
N ALA A 267 3.01 5.52 28.60
CA ALA A 267 2.48 6.74 29.23
C ALA A 267 2.59 6.74 30.77
N ILE A 268 3.46 5.89 31.34
CA ILE A 268 3.73 5.80 32.79
C ILE A 268 5.17 6.23 33.07
#